data_AF-A0AAV6W7J4-F1
#
_entry.id   AF-A0AAV6W7J4-F1
#
_cell.length_a   1.000
_cell.length_b   1.000
_cell.length_c   1.000
_cell.angle_alpha   90.00
_cell.angle_beta   90.00
_cell.angle_gamma   90.00
#
_symmetry.space_group_name_H-M   'P 1'
#
loop_
_entity.id
_entity.type
_entity.pdbx_description
1 polymer ?
#
loop_
_entity_poly.entity_id
_entity_poly.type
_entity_poly.pdbx_seq_one_letter_code
_entity_poly.pdbx_strand_id
1 'polypeptide(L)'
;MNGQVCHEDIEKLVGNERKYDLLVIGLQEVPRTNVLELLENALVESHVLLGKATMQSLQLYMFGFKNSKLYIKDLKVDKQGIGGCGGLIGRKKGAVAIRISYKDIHMVFISCHLSAHARNVEERNSECRHISHSLFSKAGTLTPNQLKSLYGWEISTIDFEELIRFLLESSFKKTFMKHTTICCNLGVERFGWNFMMVMLGPSKVVCASGVSGRGRMQLASKDQLLQEAERGQVFNGYCEGTLAFKPTYKYNIGTSDYDTSYKVRVPAWTDRILYKIEDNDITATLHLYESIDGIYGSDHKPVKAHLCLKSNKLIVQGDRECCLRSELP
;
A
#
# COMPACT_ATOMS: atom_id res chain seq x y z
N MET A 1 8.84 -9.53 -10.15
CA MET A 1 9.08 -9.78 -11.59
C MET A 1 10.45 -10.39 -11.88
N ASN A 2 11.39 -10.39 -10.93
CA ASN A 2 12.71 -11.01 -11.07
C ASN A 2 13.45 -10.63 -12.38
N GLY A 3 13.26 -9.39 -12.86
CA GLY A 3 13.91 -8.91 -14.07
C GLY A 3 13.43 -9.52 -15.40
N GLN A 4 12.26 -10.15 -15.45
CA GLN A 4 11.66 -10.67 -16.69
C GLN A 4 10.21 -10.20 -16.84
N VAL A 5 9.78 -10.00 -18.08
CA VAL A 5 8.39 -9.65 -18.44
C VAL A 5 8.14 -10.01 -19.90
N CYS A 6 6.98 -10.60 -20.20
CA CYS A 6 6.48 -10.75 -21.57
C CYS A 6 5.07 -10.17 -21.69
N HIS A 7 4.60 -9.95 -22.93
CA HIS A 7 3.29 -9.36 -23.19
C HIS A 7 2.14 -10.21 -22.64
N GLU A 8 2.18 -11.51 -22.87
CA GLU A 8 1.14 -12.45 -22.42
C GLU A 8 0.97 -12.45 -20.89
N ASP A 9 2.06 -12.35 -20.14
CA ASP A 9 2.02 -12.25 -18.69
C ASP A 9 1.37 -10.94 -18.23
N ILE A 10 1.58 -9.84 -18.96
CA ILE A 10 0.94 -8.55 -18.67
C ILE A 10 -0.56 -8.60 -18.96
N GLU A 11 -0.98 -9.19 -20.07
CA GLU A 11 -2.41 -9.38 -20.38
C GLU A 11 -3.11 -10.23 -19.33
N LYS A 12 -2.49 -11.34 -18.90
CA LYS A 12 -3.00 -12.16 -17.80
C LYS A 12 -3.07 -11.40 -16.47
N LEU A 13 -2.08 -10.54 -16.19
CA LEU A 13 -2.01 -9.76 -14.96
C LEU A 13 -3.16 -8.76 -14.86
N VAL A 14 -3.43 -8.02 -15.95
CA VAL A 14 -4.50 -7.01 -15.96
C VAL A 14 -5.87 -7.63 -16.21
N GLY A 15 -5.93 -8.81 -16.84
CA GLY A 15 -7.14 -9.53 -17.13
C GLY A 15 -8.02 -8.89 -18.23
N ASN A 16 -9.04 -9.64 -18.62
CA ASN A 16 -10.00 -9.25 -19.65
C ASN A 16 -11.24 -8.56 -19.07
N GLU A 17 -11.63 -8.90 -17.84
CA GLU A 17 -12.77 -8.30 -17.15
C GLU A 17 -12.35 -7.02 -16.40
N ARG A 18 -12.50 -5.89 -17.07
CA ARG A 18 -11.99 -4.59 -16.60
C ARG A 18 -13.09 -3.71 -16.02
N LYS A 19 -13.89 -4.27 -15.11
CA LYS A 19 -15.03 -3.60 -14.47
C LYS A 19 -14.63 -2.96 -13.12
N TYR A 20 -13.57 -2.16 -13.10
CA TYR A 20 -13.08 -1.47 -11.91
C TYR A 20 -12.85 0.01 -12.22
N ASP A 21 -13.22 0.90 -11.30
CA ASP A 21 -13.02 2.35 -11.46
C ASP A 21 -11.52 2.72 -11.52
N LEU A 22 -10.73 2.05 -10.68
CA LEU A 22 -9.29 2.24 -10.53
C LEU A 22 -8.60 0.87 -10.52
N LEU A 23 -7.50 0.76 -11.25
CA LEU A 23 -6.56 -0.36 -11.21
C LEU A 23 -5.23 0.14 -10.70
N VAL A 24 -4.76 -0.44 -9.59
CA VAL A 24 -3.49 -0.06 -8.98
C VAL A 24 -2.55 -1.26 -9.01
N ILE A 25 -1.39 -1.08 -9.61
CA ILE A 25 -0.41 -2.15 -9.88
C ILE A 25 0.90 -1.81 -9.19
N GLY A 26 1.22 -2.55 -8.12
CA GLY A 26 2.52 -2.49 -7.44
C GLY A 26 3.44 -3.59 -7.95
N LEU A 27 4.67 -3.24 -8.35
CA LEU A 27 5.64 -4.18 -8.92
C LEU A 27 7.02 -4.06 -8.26
N GLN A 28 7.69 -5.18 -8.03
CA GLN A 28 9.04 -5.28 -7.46
C GLN A 28 9.95 -6.08 -8.38
N GLU A 29 11.24 -5.78 -8.26
CA GLU A 29 12.29 -6.36 -9.10
C GLU A 29 11.96 -6.24 -10.58
N VAL A 30 11.35 -5.10 -10.94
CA VAL A 30 10.98 -4.80 -12.31
C VAL A 30 12.23 -4.78 -13.20
N PRO A 31 12.21 -5.42 -14.38
CA PRO A 31 13.29 -5.32 -15.35
C PRO A 31 13.55 -3.88 -15.81
N ARG A 32 14.67 -3.69 -16.54
CA ARG A 32 14.96 -2.42 -17.22
C ARG A 32 14.07 -2.16 -18.44
N THR A 33 13.32 -3.17 -18.91
CA THR A 33 12.36 -3.02 -20.01
C THR A 33 11.20 -2.13 -19.60
N ASN A 34 10.55 -1.50 -20.59
CA ASN A 34 9.47 -0.55 -20.35
C ASN A 34 8.14 -1.26 -20.03
N VAL A 35 8.00 -1.75 -18.80
CA VAL A 35 6.76 -2.42 -18.35
C VAL A 35 5.53 -1.50 -18.42
N LEU A 36 5.73 -0.18 -18.28
CA LEU A 36 4.63 0.77 -18.39
C LEU A 36 4.00 0.74 -19.79
N GLU A 37 4.81 0.71 -20.84
CA GLU A 37 4.31 0.68 -22.22
C GLU A 37 3.52 -0.61 -22.50
N LEU A 38 3.98 -1.75 -21.98
CA LEU A 38 3.23 -3.01 -22.07
C LEU A 38 1.87 -2.91 -21.35
N LEU A 39 1.84 -2.29 -20.17
CA LEU A 39 0.59 -2.08 -19.41
C LEU A 39 -0.35 -1.11 -20.13
N GLU A 40 0.16 0.00 -20.66
CA GLU A 40 -0.61 0.98 -21.41
C GLU A 40 -1.22 0.35 -22.67
N ASN A 41 -0.44 -0.44 -23.41
CA ASN A 41 -0.92 -1.16 -24.59
C ASN A 41 -2.01 -2.18 -24.22
N ALA A 42 -1.80 -2.98 -23.17
CA ALA A 42 -2.78 -3.95 -22.73
C ALA A 42 -4.11 -3.29 -22.28
N LEU A 43 -4.05 -2.07 -21.73
CA LEU A 43 -5.19 -1.37 -21.15
C LEU A 43 -5.85 -0.34 -22.09
N VAL A 44 -5.23 -0.03 -23.23
CA VAL A 44 -5.54 1.12 -24.10
C VAL A 44 -7.01 1.27 -24.49
N GLU A 45 -7.73 0.17 -24.63
CA GLU A 45 -9.15 0.20 -25.00
C GLU A 45 -10.04 0.76 -23.89
N SER A 46 -9.66 0.53 -22.63
CA SER A 46 -10.54 0.73 -21.46
C SER A 46 -10.04 1.78 -20.47
N HIS A 47 -8.73 1.81 -20.22
CA HIS A 47 -8.13 2.58 -19.13
C HIS A 47 -6.98 3.46 -19.63
N VAL A 48 -6.69 4.51 -18.87
CA VAL A 48 -5.56 5.42 -19.08
C VAL A 48 -4.74 5.52 -17.81
N LEU A 49 -3.44 5.79 -17.96
CA LEU A 49 -2.58 6.07 -16.82
C LEU A 49 -3.02 7.38 -16.13
N LEU A 50 -3.21 7.29 -14.82
CA LEU A 50 -3.59 8.40 -13.95
C LEU A 50 -2.41 8.86 -13.09
N GLY A 51 -1.63 7.92 -12.57
CA GLY A 51 -0.52 8.20 -11.67
C GLY A 51 0.57 7.14 -11.73
N LYS A 52 1.81 7.57 -11.46
CA LYS A 52 2.98 6.69 -11.43
C LYS A 52 3.92 7.12 -10.31
N ALA A 53 4.39 6.15 -9.53
CA ALA A 53 5.48 6.31 -8.58
C ALA A 53 6.56 5.25 -8.87
N THR A 54 7.84 5.66 -8.90
CA THR A 54 8.94 4.74 -9.24
C THR A 54 10.17 5.03 -8.41
N MET A 55 10.75 3.96 -7.85
CA MET A 55 12.03 3.95 -7.17
C MET A 55 12.82 2.73 -7.64
N GLN A 56 13.69 2.92 -8.64
CA GLN A 56 14.44 1.84 -9.27
C GLN A 56 13.51 0.71 -9.76
N SER A 57 13.71 -0.50 -9.26
CA SER A 57 12.91 -1.69 -9.60
C SER A 57 11.63 -1.84 -8.77
N LEU A 58 11.27 -0.85 -7.96
CA LEU A 58 9.99 -0.76 -7.25
C LEU A 58 9.12 0.28 -7.96
N GLN A 59 7.96 -0.14 -8.43
CA GLN A 59 7.07 0.68 -9.25
C GLN A 59 5.63 0.55 -8.75
N LEU A 60 4.87 1.62 -8.90
CA LEU A 60 3.45 1.68 -8.58
C LEU A 60 2.76 2.49 -9.68
N TYR A 61 1.77 1.88 -10.30
CA TYR A 61 0.98 2.47 -11.37
C TYR A 61 -0.47 2.52 -10.97
N MET A 62 -1.15 3.59 -11.37
CA MET A 62 -2.59 3.76 -11.19
C MET A 62 -3.22 4.07 -12.53
N PHE A 63 -4.14 3.21 -12.94
CA PHE A 63 -4.95 3.35 -14.13
C PHE A 63 -6.41 3.55 -13.73
N GLY A 64 -7.17 4.22 -14.57
CA GLY A 64 -8.61 4.38 -14.40
C GLY A 64 -9.28 4.50 -15.76
N PHE A 65 -10.61 4.39 -15.81
CA PHE A 65 -11.35 4.55 -17.07
C PHE A 65 -10.99 5.85 -17.78
N LYS A 66 -11.08 5.89 -19.12
CA LYS A 66 -10.69 7.06 -19.94
C LYS A 66 -11.22 8.41 -19.43
N ASN A 67 -12.44 8.44 -18.90
CA ASN A 67 -13.08 9.66 -18.39
C ASN A 67 -12.88 9.89 -16.88
N SER A 68 -12.18 8.98 -16.19
CA SER A 68 -11.99 9.02 -14.73
C SER A 68 -11.10 10.16 -14.24
N LYS A 69 -10.27 10.75 -15.13
CA LYS A 69 -9.39 11.89 -14.81
C LYS A 69 -10.15 13.08 -14.22
N LEU A 70 -11.42 13.28 -14.60
CA LEU A 70 -12.27 14.36 -14.11
C LEU A 70 -12.64 14.22 -12.63
N TYR A 71 -12.58 13.00 -12.09
CA TYR A 71 -12.96 12.70 -10.70
C TYR A 71 -11.77 12.61 -9.74
N ILE A 72 -10.55 12.84 -10.23
CA ILE A 72 -9.32 12.76 -9.45
C ILE A 72 -8.88 14.17 -9.06
N LYS A 73 -8.67 14.36 -7.77
CA LYS A 73 -8.07 15.56 -7.17
C LYS A 73 -6.86 15.15 -6.32
N ASP A 74 -6.02 16.12 -5.98
CA ASP A 74 -4.92 15.96 -5.01
C ASP A 74 -3.97 14.79 -5.28
N LEU A 75 -3.71 14.48 -6.56
CA LEU A 75 -2.75 13.44 -6.92
C LEU A 75 -1.35 13.85 -6.46
N LYS A 76 -0.82 13.11 -5.48
CA LYS A 76 0.52 13.29 -4.92
C LYS A 76 1.26 11.97 -4.93
N VAL A 77 2.56 12.04 -5.15
CA VAL A 77 3.45 10.87 -5.16
C VAL A 77 4.55 11.08 -4.14
N ASP A 78 4.91 10.00 -3.43
CA ASP A 78 6.05 10.00 -2.53
C ASP A 78 6.83 8.68 -2.60
N LYS A 79 8.06 8.68 -2.10
CA LYS A 79 8.93 7.51 -2.05
C LYS A 79 9.82 7.56 -0.82
N GLN A 80 9.96 6.41 -0.17
CA GLN A 80 10.84 6.23 0.97
C GLN A 80 11.85 5.14 0.67
N GLY A 81 13.12 5.51 0.52
CA GLY A 81 14.22 4.53 0.46
C GLY A 81 14.54 3.98 1.84
N ILE A 82 14.86 2.70 1.91
CA ILE A 82 15.35 2.03 3.12
C ILE A 82 16.71 1.41 2.78
N GLY A 83 17.72 1.70 3.60
CA GLY A 83 19.09 1.25 3.37
C GLY A 83 19.73 0.68 4.63
N GLY A 84 20.29 -0.52 4.50
CA GLY A 84 21.47 -0.96 5.26
C GLY A 84 22.73 -0.25 4.74
N CYS A 85 23.82 -0.32 5.50
CA CYS A 85 25.05 0.47 5.34
C CYS A 85 25.52 0.65 3.87
N GLY A 86 25.46 1.89 3.38
CA GLY A 86 26.14 2.32 2.15
C GLY A 86 25.35 2.08 0.86
N GLY A 87 24.70 3.14 0.35
CA GLY A 87 23.95 3.17 -0.91
C GLY A 87 24.78 3.02 -2.20
N LEU A 88 25.76 2.11 -2.22
CA LEU A 88 26.66 1.88 -3.35
C LEU A 88 26.53 0.47 -3.97
N ILE A 89 25.99 -0.54 -3.28
CA ILE A 89 25.94 -1.92 -3.80
C ILE A 89 24.59 -2.59 -3.47
N GLY A 90 23.62 -2.48 -4.39
CA GLY A 90 22.35 -3.23 -4.34
C GLY A 90 21.13 -2.47 -4.87
N ARG A 91 20.11 -3.20 -5.36
CA ARG A 91 18.78 -2.63 -5.70
C ARG A 91 18.13 -2.11 -4.40
N LYS A 92 17.62 -0.87 -4.40
CA LYS A 92 17.06 -0.21 -3.21
C LYS A 92 15.74 -0.88 -2.77
N LYS A 93 15.66 -1.20 -1.48
CA LYS A 93 14.42 -1.52 -0.76
C LYS A 93 13.70 -0.23 -0.34
N GLY A 94 12.44 -0.37 0.04
CA GLY A 94 11.64 0.74 0.56
C GLY A 94 10.23 0.77 -0.02
N ALA A 95 9.65 1.96 -0.17
CA ALA A 95 8.27 2.15 -0.59
C ALA A 95 8.13 3.26 -1.63
N VAL A 96 7.10 3.13 -2.46
CA VAL A 96 6.55 4.18 -3.32
C VAL A 96 5.06 4.30 -3.03
N ALA A 97 4.52 5.51 -3.10
CA ALA A 97 3.12 5.76 -2.78
C ALA A 97 2.46 6.76 -3.72
N ILE A 98 1.17 6.58 -3.94
CA ILE A 98 0.28 7.50 -4.65
C ILE A 98 -0.88 7.84 -3.71
N ARG A 99 -1.08 9.13 -3.44
CA ARG A 99 -2.24 9.67 -2.73
C ARG A 99 -3.14 10.38 -3.73
N ILE A 100 -4.44 10.16 -3.63
CA ILE A 100 -5.47 10.82 -4.45
C ILE A 100 -6.70 11.14 -3.60
N SER A 101 -7.54 12.03 -4.11
CA SER A 101 -8.97 12.06 -3.82
C SER A 101 -9.71 11.63 -5.08
N TYR A 102 -10.53 10.56 -4.99
CA TYR A 102 -11.31 10.05 -6.11
C TYR A 102 -12.79 9.98 -5.72
N LYS A 103 -13.65 10.69 -6.45
CA LYS A 103 -15.08 10.84 -6.10
C LYS A 103 -15.27 11.22 -4.62
N ASP A 104 -14.44 12.16 -4.16
CA ASP A 104 -14.37 12.67 -2.77
C ASP A 104 -14.04 11.61 -1.70
N ILE A 105 -13.51 10.46 -2.11
CA ILE A 105 -12.90 9.47 -1.24
C ILE A 105 -11.38 9.64 -1.28
N HIS A 106 -10.80 9.92 -0.12
CA HIS A 106 -9.36 10.05 0.02
C HIS A 106 -8.70 8.67 0.14
N MET A 107 -7.74 8.40 -0.75
CA MET A 107 -7.06 7.10 -0.84
C MET A 107 -5.55 7.28 -0.89
N VAL A 108 -4.84 6.42 -0.19
CA VAL A 108 -3.38 6.29 -0.28
C VAL A 108 -3.02 4.86 -0.65
N PHE A 109 -2.32 4.70 -1.77
CA PHE A 109 -1.80 3.42 -2.24
C PHE A 109 -0.31 3.36 -2.00
N ILE A 110 0.16 2.31 -1.34
CA ILE A 110 1.57 2.11 -1.01
C ILE A 110 2.00 0.77 -1.58
N SER A 111 3.11 0.76 -2.33
CA SER A 111 3.81 -0.46 -2.75
C SER A 111 5.19 -0.44 -2.12
N CYS A 112 5.56 -1.50 -1.42
CA CYS A 112 6.87 -1.60 -0.79
C CYS A 112 7.58 -2.93 -1.07
N HIS A 113 8.91 -2.89 -1.01
CA HIS A 113 9.79 -4.04 -1.05
C HIS A 113 10.65 -4.03 0.21
N LEU A 114 10.32 -4.91 1.14
CA LEU A 114 10.91 -4.98 2.47
C LEU A 114 12.07 -5.99 2.57
N SER A 115 12.66 -6.06 3.75
CA SER A 115 13.82 -6.89 4.01
C SER A 115 13.56 -8.39 3.85
N ALA A 116 14.39 -9.01 3.01
CA ALA A 116 14.30 -10.42 2.68
C ALA A 116 14.79 -11.34 3.82
N HIS A 117 14.46 -12.63 3.70
CA HIS A 117 14.85 -13.73 4.61
C HIS A 117 14.01 -13.86 5.90
N ALA A 118 13.84 -15.10 6.36
CA ALA A 118 12.96 -15.47 7.47
C ALA A 118 13.36 -14.82 8.79
N ARG A 119 14.67 -14.64 9.01
CA ARG A 119 15.22 -14.09 10.27
C ARG A 119 15.02 -12.58 10.43
N ASN A 120 14.67 -11.85 9.38
CA ASN A 120 14.60 -10.39 9.37
C ASN A 120 13.21 -9.86 9.76
N VAL A 121 12.50 -10.50 10.70
CA VAL A 121 11.13 -10.11 11.10
C VAL A 121 11.12 -8.70 11.68
N GLU A 122 11.93 -8.44 12.71
CA GLU A 122 11.95 -7.13 13.36
C GLU A 122 12.47 -6.03 12.44
N GLU A 123 13.38 -6.35 11.53
CA GLU A 123 13.82 -5.42 10.51
C GLU A 123 12.63 -5.00 9.64
N ARG A 124 11.83 -5.95 9.12
CA ARG A 124 10.60 -5.63 8.37
C ARG A 124 9.61 -4.82 9.20
N ASN A 125 9.43 -5.13 10.48
CA ASN A 125 8.54 -4.37 11.36
C ASN A 125 8.99 -2.91 11.51
N SER A 126 10.30 -2.70 11.71
CA SER A 126 10.91 -1.36 11.76
C SER A 126 10.75 -0.63 10.43
N GLU A 127 10.98 -1.30 9.30
CA GLU A 127 10.78 -0.75 7.96
C GLU A 127 9.33 -0.32 7.72
N CYS A 128 8.34 -1.14 8.09
CA CYS A 128 6.91 -0.82 8.02
C CYS A 128 6.57 0.45 8.81
N ARG A 129 7.02 0.52 10.06
CA ARG A 129 6.80 1.70 10.92
C ARG A 129 7.45 2.94 10.32
N HIS A 130 8.70 2.84 9.87
CA HIS A 130 9.43 3.93 9.24
C HIS A 130 8.73 4.44 7.98
N ILE A 131 8.28 3.55 7.09
CA ILE A 131 7.51 3.90 5.89
C ILE A 131 6.23 4.64 6.27
N SER A 132 5.47 4.10 7.23
CA SER A 132 4.20 4.68 7.68
C SER A 132 4.37 6.09 8.25
N HIS A 133 5.48 6.36 8.95
CA HIS A 133 5.77 7.69 9.50
C HIS A 133 6.39 8.65 8.48
N SER A 134 7.11 8.13 7.48
CA SER A 134 7.90 8.97 6.57
C SER A 134 7.13 9.41 5.33
N LEU A 135 6.24 8.57 4.79
CA LEU A 135 5.50 8.91 3.59
C LEU A 135 4.57 10.10 3.83
N PHE A 136 4.63 11.08 2.94
CA PHE A 136 3.89 12.32 2.93
C PHE A 136 4.10 13.24 4.15
N SER A 137 5.04 12.93 5.05
CA SER A 137 5.35 13.78 6.22
C SER A 137 6.07 15.07 5.86
N LYS A 138 6.76 15.10 4.71
CA LYS A 138 7.45 16.31 4.20
C LYS A 138 6.51 17.27 3.46
N ALA A 139 5.24 16.89 3.29
CA ALA A 139 4.24 17.76 2.68
C ALA A 139 3.75 18.77 3.73
N GLY A 140 4.55 19.81 3.99
CA GLY A 140 4.11 21.03 4.67
C GLY A 140 4.77 21.34 6.01
N THR A 141 6.09 21.51 6.05
CA THR A 141 6.65 22.49 6.98
C THR A 141 6.47 23.87 6.33
N LEU A 142 5.45 24.62 6.76
CA LEU A 142 5.35 26.03 6.36
C LEU A 142 6.63 26.72 6.82
N THR A 143 7.32 27.39 5.90
CA THR A 143 8.47 28.22 6.29
C THR A 143 8.00 29.34 7.22
N PRO A 144 8.84 29.86 8.12
CA PRO A 144 8.50 31.02 8.95
C PRO A 144 7.94 32.20 8.12
N ASN A 145 8.43 32.38 6.89
CA ASN A 145 7.95 33.40 5.96
C ASN A 145 6.53 33.11 5.44
N GLN A 146 6.16 31.85 5.24
CA GLN A 146 4.80 31.47 4.86
C GLN A 146 3.81 31.63 6.03
N LEU A 147 4.25 31.36 7.27
CA LEU A 147 3.45 31.64 8.47
C LEU A 147 3.23 33.15 8.66
N LYS A 148 4.28 33.97 8.44
CA LYS A 148 4.18 35.44 8.46
C LYS A 148 3.19 35.96 7.41
N SER A 149 3.18 35.38 6.21
CA SER A 149 2.25 35.74 5.13
C SER A 149 0.79 35.33 5.39
N LEU A 150 0.55 34.23 6.11
CA LEU A 150 -0.79 33.69 6.37
C LEU A 150 -1.47 34.34 7.58
N TYR A 151 -0.69 34.68 8.62
CA TYR A 151 -1.24 35.14 9.89
C TYR A 151 -0.82 36.55 10.28
N GLY A 152 0.12 37.18 9.59
CA GLY A 152 0.47 38.59 9.77
C GLY A 152 1.25 38.93 11.05
N TRP A 153 1.78 37.94 11.78
CA TRP A 153 2.49 38.17 13.03
C TRP A 153 3.99 38.38 12.77
N GLU A 154 4.55 39.48 13.28
CA GLU A 154 5.98 39.55 13.53
C GLU A 154 6.28 38.77 14.81
N ILE A 155 7.01 37.67 14.69
CA ILE A 155 7.53 36.95 15.86
C ILE A 155 8.70 37.79 16.40
N SER A 156 8.38 38.81 17.18
CA SER A 156 9.32 39.41 18.12
C SER A 156 9.22 38.59 19.41
N THR A 157 10.19 37.69 19.59
CA THR A 157 10.58 37.08 20.87
C THR A 157 9.42 36.77 21.83
N ILE A 158 8.59 35.79 21.49
CA ILE A 158 7.88 35.01 22.50
C ILE A 158 8.57 33.65 22.53
N ASP A 159 9.00 33.27 23.73
CA ASP A 159 9.74 32.04 23.97
C ASP A 159 8.89 30.85 23.50
N PHE A 160 9.45 30.07 22.57
CA PHE A 160 8.75 28.97 21.88
C PHE A 160 8.15 27.96 22.86
N GLU A 161 8.73 27.87 24.06
CA GLU A 161 8.30 27.04 25.18
C GLU A 161 6.94 27.46 25.78
N GLU A 162 6.60 28.74 25.78
CA GLU A 162 5.37 29.24 26.43
C GLU A 162 4.12 28.94 25.59
N LEU A 163 4.25 29.01 24.26
CA LEU A 163 3.19 28.63 23.32
C LEU A 163 2.89 27.12 23.37
N ILE A 164 3.93 26.30 23.53
CA ILE A 164 3.80 24.85 23.68
C ILE A 164 3.13 24.51 25.02
N ARG A 165 3.46 25.22 26.10
CA ARG A 165 2.82 25.05 27.41
C ARG A 165 1.32 25.33 27.39
N PHE A 166 0.91 26.44 26.74
CA PHE A 166 -0.50 26.81 26.61
C PHE A 166 -1.32 25.78 25.83
N LEU A 167 -0.74 25.19 24.79
CA LEU A 167 -1.39 24.14 23.99
C LEU A 167 -1.44 22.78 24.71
N LEU A 168 -0.54 22.52 25.65
CA LEU A 168 -0.48 21.27 26.42
C LEU A 168 -1.37 21.27 27.68
N GLU A 169 -1.71 22.43 28.24
CA GLU A 169 -2.49 22.52 29.48
C GLU A 169 -4.02 22.41 29.29
N SER A 170 -4.54 22.51 28.07
CA SER A 170 -5.98 22.64 27.82
C SER A 170 -6.77 21.33 27.60
N SER A 171 -6.23 20.13 27.86
CA SER A 171 -7.05 18.89 27.87
C SER A 171 -6.50 17.76 28.76
N PHE A 172 -7.16 17.53 29.90
CA PHE A 172 -6.74 16.69 31.02
C PHE A 172 -7.35 15.26 31.00
N LYS A 173 -6.47 14.27 30.72
CA LYS A 173 -6.27 12.88 31.23
C LYS A 173 -7.38 12.06 31.96
N LYS A 174 -7.46 10.76 31.60
CA LYS A 174 -7.11 9.52 32.39
C LYS A 174 -7.54 8.24 31.59
N THR A 175 -6.80 7.14 31.40
CA THR A 175 -5.95 6.34 32.31
C THR A 175 -4.89 5.47 31.56
N PHE A 176 -3.62 5.54 32.02
CA PHE A 176 -2.51 4.57 32.13
C PHE A 176 -2.53 3.21 31.35
N MET A 177 -1.48 2.76 30.63
CA MET A 177 -0.11 2.41 31.10
C MET A 177 1.00 2.52 30.01
N LYS A 178 2.11 3.19 30.37
CA LYS A 178 3.57 2.89 30.17
C LYS A 178 3.99 2.16 28.86
N HIS A 179 4.84 2.64 27.94
CA HIS A 179 6.05 3.47 28.01
C HIS A 179 6.16 4.42 26.79
N THR A 180 6.87 5.52 27.02
CA THR A 180 6.96 6.80 26.30
C THR A 180 7.87 6.80 25.05
N THR A 181 7.41 7.43 23.96
CA THR A 181 8.03 8.61 23.32
C THR A 181 6.92 9.49 22.73
N ILE A 182 6.94 10.76 23.12
CA ILE A 182 5.93 11.79 22.86
C ILE A 182 6.02 12.29 21.41
N CYS A 183 4.85 12.45 20.78
CA CYS A 183 4.66 13.08 19.48
C CYS A 183 5.01 14.57 19.49
N CYS A 184 5.71 15.05 18.47
CA CYS A 184 5.58 16.41 17.97
C CYS A 184 5.06 16.34 16.53
N ASN A 185 3.77 16.66 16.35
CA ASN A 185 3.18 16.97 15.05
C ASN A 185 3.32 18.48 14.83
N LEU A 186 3.92 18.90 13.72
CA LEU A 186 3.67 20.21 13.13
C LEU A 186 3.61 20.06 11.60
N GLY A 187 2.39 20.24 11.06
CA GLY A 187 2.03 20.25 9.63
C GLY A 187 1.95 18.84 9.03
N VAL A 188 0.80 18.27 8.63
CA VAL A 188 -0.35 18.87 7.95
C VAL A 188 -1.63 18.09 8.28
N GLU A 189 -2.71 18.86 8.32
CA GLU A 189 -4.12 18.54 8.59
C GLU A 189 -4.62 17.10 8.41
N ARG A 190 -5.37 16.71 9.44
CA ARG A 190 -6.31 15.59 9.53
C ARG A 190 -7.33 15.61 8.39
N PHE A 191 -7.38 14.55 7.61
CA PHE A 191 -8.61 14.01 7.04
C PHE A 191 -8.51 12.49 7.13
N GLY A 192 -9.59 11.76 7.40
CA GLY A 192 -9.55 10.29 7.49
C GLY A 192 -9.05 9.68 6.19
N TRP A 193 -7.81 9.16 6.18
CA TRP A 193 -7.19 8.62 4.97
C TRP A 193 -7.43 7.11 4.94
N ASN A 194 -8.08 6.62 3.88
CA ASN A 194 -8.14 5.17 3.66
C ASN A 194 -6.80 4.72 3.04
N PHE A 195 -6.15 3.75 3.68
CA PHE A 195 -4.86 3.21 3.26
C PHE A 195 -5.05 1.87 2.57
N MET A 196 -4.50 1.71 1.37
CA MET A 196 -4.28 0.42 0.72
C MET A 196 -2.76 0.19 0.68
N MET A 197 -2.29 -0.73 1.50
CA MET A 197 -0.88 -1.13 1.54
C MET A 197 -0.72 -2.46 0.80
N VAL A 198 -0.17 -2.38 -0.41
CA VAL A 198 0.28 -3.53 -1.19
C VAL A 198 1.67 -3.92 -0.68
N MET A 199 1.69 -4.90 0.21
CA MET A 199 2.87 -5.47 0.83
C MET A 199 3.43 -6.58 -0.04
N LEU A 200 4.49 -6.32 -0.80
CA LEU A 200 5.16 -7.35 -1.60
C LEU A 200 6.57 -7.52 -1.02
N GLY A 201 6.66 -8.30 0.06
CA GLY A 201 7.86 -8.54 0.84
C GLY A 201 7.73 -9.77 1.75
N PRO A 202 8.81 -10.54 2.00
CA PRO A 202 8.65 -11.95 2.36
C PRO A 202 8.30 -12.23 3.81
N SER A 203 7.11 -12.79 4.05
CA SER A 203 6.79 -13.56 5.26
C SER A 203 7.19 -15.01 5.05
N LYS A 204 8.31 -15.46 5.64
CA LYS A 204 8.74 -16.85 5.47
C LYS A 204 8.17 -17.74 6.57
N VAL A 205 7.68 -18.90 6.18
CA VAL A 205 7.33 -20.02 7.08
C VAL A 205 8.18 -21.23 6.72
N VAL A 206 8.35 -22.17 7.66
CA VAL A 206 9.05 -23.47 7.50
C VAL A 206 8.02 -24.62 7.37
N CYS A 207 8.08 -25.44 6.30
CA CYS A 207 7.74 -26.87 6.24
C CYS A 207 7.88 -27.47 4.81
N ALA A 208 8.21 -28.76 4.76
CA ALA A 208 8.61 -29.55 3.60
C ALA A 208 7.46 -29.96 2.66
N SER A 209 7.81 -30.08 1.38
CA SER A 209 7.18 -30.79 0.24
C SER A 209 5.68 -31.14 0.32
N GLY A 210 4.92 -30.61 -0.64
CA GLY A 210 3.55 -31.03 -0.97
C GLY A 210 2.49 -30.32 -0.12
N VAL A 211 2.04 -29.13 -0.55
CA VAL A 211 1.04 -28.38 0.23
C VAL A 211 -0.37 -28.88 -0.08
N SER A 212 -0.75 -30.01 0.53
CA SER A 212 -2.14 -30.45 0.62
C SER A 212 -3.01 -29.40 1.34
N GLY A 213 -4.34 -29.50 1.28
CA GLY A 213 -5.23 -28.59 1.99
C GLY A 213 -4.91 -28.44 3.49
N ARG A 214 -4.53 -29.54 4.17
CA ARG A 214 -4.10 -29.52 5.58
C ARG A 214 -2.71 -28.87 5.76
N GLY A 215 -1.79 -29.12 4.84
CA GLY A 215 -0.47 -28.49 4.84
C GLY A 215 -0.56 -26.96 4.71
N ARG A 216 -1.52 -26.45 3.93
CA ARG A 216 -1.75 -25.00 3.79
C ARG A 216 -2.17 -24.34 5.10
N MET A 217 -3.12 -24.94 5.83
CA MET A 217 -3.59 -24.38 7.11
C MET A 217 -2.46 -24.34 8.15
N GLN A 218 -1.64 -25.39 8.23
CA GLN A 218 -0.49 -25.42 9.13
C GLN A 218 0.55 -24.35 8.76
N LEU A 219 0.79 -24.14 7.46
CA LEU A 219 1.71 -23.11 7.01
C LEU A 219 1.19 -21.70 7.35
N ALA A 220 -0.11 -21.45 7.13
CA ALA A 220 -0.74 -20.16 7.43
C ALA A 220 -0.65 -19.82 8.93
N SER A 221 -0.79 -20.81 9.83
CA SER A 221 -0.67 -20.60 11.29
C SER A 221 0.73 -20.12 11.75
N LYS A 222 1.73 -20.32 10.90
CA LYS A 222 3.12 -19.90 11.15
C LYS A 222 3.52 -18.68 10.32
N ASP A 223 2.58 -18.06 9.60
CA ASP A 223 2.85 -16.86 8.78
C ASP A 223 3.28 -15.69 9.66
N GLN A 224 4.48 -15.18 9.40
CA GLN A 224 5.10 -14.14 10.21
C GLN A 224 4.30 -12.83 10.17
N LEU A 225 3.72 -12.45 9.03
CA LEU A 225 2.93 -11.22 8.96
C LEU A 225 1.65 -11.33 9.80
N LEU A 226 0.93 -12.45 9.70
CA LEU A 226 -0.26 -12.67 10.52
C LEU A 226 0.07 -12.66 12.02
N GLN A 227 1.14 -13.34 12.43
CA GLN A 227 1.57 -13.36 13.83
C GLN A 227 1.98 -11.98 14.36
N GLU A 228 2.75 -11.22 13.58
CA GLU A 228 3.20 -9.89 14.00
C GLU A 228 2.06 -8.86 14.00
N ALA A 229 1.09 -8.99 13.09
CA ALA A 229 -0.14 -8.19 13.11
C ALA A 229 -1.03 -8.53 14.31
N GLU A 230 -1.20 -9.82 14.63
CA GLU A 230 -1.96 -10.28 15.81
C GLU A 230 -1.33 -9.79 17.12
N ARG A 231 0.01 -9.75 17.19
CA ARG A 231 0.76 -9.18 18.32
C ARG A 231 0.75 -7.65 18.37
N GLY A 232 0.11 -7.00 17.41
CA GLY A 232 0.04 -5.54 17.28
C GLY A 232 1.36 -4.85 16.97
N GLN A 233 2.37 -5.58 16.45
CA GLN A 233 3.68 -5.01 16.11
C GLN A 233 3.63 -4.19 14.82
N VAL A 234 2.77 -4.55 13.89
CA VAL A 234 2.60 -3.93 12.57
C VAL A 234 1.14 -3.98 12.13
N PHE A 235 0.76 -3.10 11.20
CA PHE A 235 -0.54 -3.13 10.52
C PHE A 235 -1.76 -3.08 11.46
N ASN A 236 -1.65 -2.39 12.60
CA ASN A 236 -2.76 -2.18 13.52
C ASN A 236 -3.97 -1.52 12.81
N GLY A 237 -5.12 -2.19 12.88
CA GLY A 237 -6.36 -1.74 12.25
C GLY A 237 -6.44 -1.99 10.73
N TYR A 238 -5.45 -2.66 10.13
CA TYR A 238 -5.55 -3.13 8.75
C TYR A 238 -6.31 -4.45 8.67
N CYS A 239 -7.03 -4.63 7.57
CA CYS A 239 -7.69 -5.83 7.15
C CYS A 239 -6.89 -6.50 6.02
N GLU A 240 -6.93 -7.82 5.98
CA GLU A 240 -6.40 -8.64 4.89
C GLU A 240 -7.43 -9.73 4.54
N GLY A 241 -7.47 -10.13 3.27
CA GLY A 241 -8.29 -11.28 2.87
C GLY A 241 -7.75 -12.60 3.41
N THR A 242 -8.62 -13.61 3.51
CA THR A 242 -8.17 -14.96 3.86
C THR A 242 -7.24 -15.51 2.78
N LEU A 243 -6.10 -16.10 3.19
CA LEU A 243 -5.14 -16.75 2.30
C LEU A 243 -5.68 -18.10 1.77
N ALA A 244 -6.70 -18.04 0.91
CA ALA A 244 -7.34 -19.20 0.30
C ALA A 244 -6.54 -19.81 -0.88
N PHE A 245 -5.40 -19.22 -1.22
CA PHE A 245 -4.53 -19.60 -2.33
C PHE A 245 -3.17 -20.13 -1.84
N LYS A 246 -2.43 -20.79 -2.74
CA LYS A 246 -1.12 -21.39 -2.42
C LYS A 246 -0.08 -20.28 -2.11
N PRO A 247 0.96 -20.57 -1.32
CA PRO A 247 2.08 -19.65 -1.12
C PRO A 247 2.67 -19.16 -2.44
N THR A 248 2.94 -17.86 -2.55
CA THR A 248 3.31 -17.20 -3.80
C THR A 248 4.79 -17.24 -4.13
N TYR A 249 5.62 -17.74 -3.21
CA TYR A 249 7.07 -17.87 -3.33
C TYR A 249 7.52 -19.17 -2.65
N LYS A 250 8.65 -19.80 -2.98
CA LYS A 250 9.52 -19.56 -4.14
C LYS A 250 9.28 -20.65 -5.17
N TYR A 251 9.02 -20.27 -6.40
CA TYR A 251 8.83 -21.20 -7.52
C TYR A 251 10.11 -21.38 -8.34
N ASN A 252 10.24 -22.54 -8.98
CA ASN A 252 11.14 -22.71 -10.12
C ASN A 252 10.57 -21.93 -11.30
N ILE A 253 11.36 -21.01 -11.87
CA ILE A 253 10.94 -20.14 -12.98
C ILE A 253 10.46 -21.02 -14.16
N GLY A 254 9.34 -20.64 -14.78
CA GLY A 254 8.73 -21.41 -15.87
C GLY A 254 7.80 -22.54 -15.42
N THR A 255 7.60 -22.76 -14.12
CA THR A 255 6.79 -23.87 -13.59
C THR A 255 5.87 -23.43 -12.44
N SER A 256 4.98 -24.32 -11.99
CA SER A 256 4.26 -24.18 -10.71
C SER A 256 4.83 -25.09 -9.61
N ASP A 257 6.07 -25.56 -9.80
CA ASP A 257 6.78 -26.33 -8.78
C ASP A 257 7.56 -25.39 -7.86
N TYR A 258 7.50 -25.66 -6.56
CA TYR A 258 8.29 -24.93 -5.58
C TYR A 258 9.78 -25.24 -5.71
N ASP A 259 10.61 -24.34 -5.17
CA ASP A 259 12.07 -24.36 -5.26
C ASP A 259 12.67 -25.75 -4.94
N THR A 260 13.18 -26.40 -6.00
CA THR A 260 13.92 -27.67 -5.91
C THR A 260 15.43 -27.47 -5.94
N SER A 261 15.91 -26.22 -5.88
CA SER A 261 17.35 -25.95 -5.80
C SER A 261 17.93 -26.43 -4.47
N TYR A 262 19.26 -26.48 -4.38
CA TYR A 262 19.98 -26.83 -3.15
C TYR A 262 19.65 -25.95 -1.94
N LYS A 263 19.07 -24.75 -2.16
CA LYS A 263 18.65 -23.85 -1.08
C LYS A 263 17.32 -24.25 -0.45
N VAL A 264 16.52 -25.06 -1.15
CA VAL A 264 15.21 -25.59 -0.76
C VAL A 264 14.41 -24.54 0.01
N ARG A 265 14.17 -23.38 -0.63
CA ARG A 265 13.46 -22.29 0.02
C ARG A 265 12.04 -22.75 0.32
N VAL A 266 11.67 -22.62 1.59
CA VAL A 266 10.34 -23.00 2.00
C VAL A 266 9.30 -22.08 1.35
N PRO A 267 8.17 -22.65 0.88
CA PRO A 267 7.04 -21.88 0.39
C PRO A 267 6.52 -20.84 1.41
N ALA A 268 6.15 -19.66 0.91
CA ALA A 268 5.82 -18.48 1.71
C ALA A 268 4.84 -17.54 0.98
N TRP A 269 3.94 -16.90 1.73
CA TRP A 269 3.09 -15.81 1.22
C TRP A 269 3.83 -14.49 1.37
N THR A 270 4.65 -14.20 0.38
CA THR A 270 5.50 -13.01 0.34
C THR A 270 4.80 -11.83 -0.33
N ASP A 271 3.66 -12.07 -0.97
CA ASP A 271 2.96 -11.11 -1.80
C ASP A 271 1.55 -10.90 -1.23
N ARG A 272 1.28 -9.72 -0.68
CA ARG A 272 0.19 -9.43 0.26
C ARG A 272 -0.49 -8.10 -0.06
N ILE A 273 -1.80 -8.00 0.20
CA ILE A 273 -2.57 -6.77 -0.01
C ILE A 273 -3.40 -6.53 1.24
N LEU A 274 -3.10 -5.45 1.95
CA LEU A 274 -3.75 -5.06 3.18
C LEU A 274 -4.41 -3.71 2.98
N TYR A 275 -5.52 -3.47 3.66
CA TYR A 275 -6.25 -2.21 3.58
C TYR A 275 -6.76 -1.77 4.94
N LYS A 276 -6.85 -0.46 5.15
CA LYS A 276 -7.41 0.16 6.35
C LYS A 276 -8.33 1.28 5.93
N ILE A 277 -9.50 1.32 6.57
CA ILE A 277 -10.47 2.39 6.40
C ILE A 277 -10.45 3.24 7.67
N GLU A 278 -10.20 4.54 7.53
CA GLU A 278 -10.20 5.49 8.64
C GLU A 278 -11.40 6.44 8.60
N ASP A 279 -12.00 6.64 7.42
CA ASP A 279 -13.22 7.41 7.28
C ASP A 279 -14.42 6.52 7.63
N ASN A 280 -15.12 6.84 8.73
CA ASN A 280 -16.29 6.11 9.21
C ASN A 280 -17.47 6.12 8.23
N ASP A 281 -17.50 7.09 7.31
CA ASP A 281 -18.52 7.16 6.27
C ASP A 281 -18.19 6.27 5.07
N ILE A 282 -17.01 5.64 5.05
CA ILE A 282 -16.63 4.73 3.98
C ILE A 282 -16.74 3.28 4.48
N THR A 283 -17.35 2.43 3.66
CA THR A 283 -17.31 0.98 3.85
C THR A 283 -16.53 0.32 2.74
N ALA A 284 -15.79 -0.74 3.08
CA ALA A 284 -15.03 -1.53 2.12
C ALA A 284 -15.53 -2.97 2.13
N THR A 285 -15.81 -3.51 0.95
CA THR A 285 -16.13 -4.93 0.75
C THR A 285 -15.05 -5.56 -0.11
N LEU A 286 -14.39 -6.59 0.42
CA LEU A 286 -13.42 -7.38 -0.33
C LEU A 286 -14.14 -8.50 -1.10
N HIS A 287 -14.23 -8.37 -2.42
CA HIS A 287 -14.90 -9.36 -3.28
C HIS A 287 -13.98 -10.50 -3.70
N LEU A 288 -12.68 -10.23 -3.84
CA LEU A 288 -11.71 -11.20 -4.32
C LEU A 288 -10.36 -10.95 -3.66
N TYR A 289 -9.66 -12.03 -3.32
CA TYR A 289 -8.26 -12.00 -2.91
C TYR A 289 -7.59 -13.32 -3.30
N GLU A 290 -6.77 -13.29 -4.36
CA GLU A 290 -6.19 -14.50 -4.94
C GLU A 290 -4.81 -14.28 -5.57
N SER A 291 -4.09 -15.39 -5.79
CA SER A 291 -2.90 -15.42 -6.62
C SER A 291 -3.23 -15.81 -8.07
N ILE A 292 -2.53 -15.22 -9.03
CA ILE A 292 -2.61 -15.58 -10.46
C ILE A 292 -1.59 -16.69 -10.75
N ASP A 293 -2.03 -17.96 -10.65
CA ASP A 293 -1.12 -19.12 -10.80
C ASP A 293 -0.62 -19.32 -12.25
N GLY A 294 -1.35 -18.80 -13.24
CA GLY A 294 -1.06 -18.97 -14.68
C GLY A 294 0.06 -18.10 -15.27
N ILE A 295 0.82 -17.40 -14.42
CA ILE A 295 1.99 -16.57 -14.78
C ILE A 295 3.25 -17.25 -14.25
N TYR A 296 4.26 -17.40 -15.11
CA TYR A 296 5.43 -18.25 -14.83
C TYR A 296 6.79 -17.54 -14.99
N GLY A 297 6.80 -16.29 -15.46
CA GLY A 297 8.03 -15.52 -15.71
C GLY A 297 8.81 -15.11 -14.46
N SER A 298 8.31 -15.35 -13.26
CA SER A 298 8.97 -15.04 -11.99
C SER A 298 8.92 -16.25 -11.06
N ASP A 299 9.83 -16.29 -10.10
CA ASP A 299 9.79 -17.18 -8.92
C ASP A 299 8.72 -16.77 -7.89
N HIS A 300 7.90 -15.78 -8.23
CA HIS A 300 6.76 -15.27 -7.49
C HIS A 300 5.49 -15.35 -8.35
N LYS A 301 4.35 -15.65 -7.74
CA LYS A 301 3.03 -15.55 -8.38
C LYS A 301 2.37 -14.22 -8.05
N PRO A 302 1.83 -13.46 -9.03
CA PRO A 302 1.15 -12.21 -8.75
C PRO A 302 -0.06 -12.40 -7.83
N VAL A 303 -0.37 -11.38 -7.03
CA VAL A 303 -1.53 -11.35 -6.14
C VAL A 303 -2.41 -10.17 -6.49
N LYS A 304 -3.73 -10.39 -6.50
CA LYS A 304 -4.72 -9.35 -6.76
C LYS A 304 -5.82 -9.36 -5.71
N ALA A 305 -6.37 -8.18 -5.46
CA ALA A 305 -7.53 -7.98 -4.61
C ALA A 305 -8.54 -7.09 -5.34
N HIS A 306 -9.83 -7.38 -5.19
CA HIS A 306 -10.91 -6.52 -5.68
C HIS A 306 -11.68 -5.97 -4.48
N LEU A 307 -11.58 -4.66 -4.26
CA LEU A 307 -12.32 -3.97 -3.21
C LEU A 307 -13.37 -3.03 -3.81
N CYS A 308 -14.58 -3.12 -3.29
CA CYS A 308 -15.63 -2.13 -3.52
C CYS A 308 -15.66 -1.17 -2.33
N LEU A 309 -15.42 0.11 -2.59
CA LEU A 309 -15.56 1.17 -1.60
C LEU A 309 -16.90 1.88 -1.82
N LYS A 310 -17.66 2.08 -0.75
CA LYS A 310 -18.94 2.82 -0.78
C LYS A 310 -18.90 3.96 0.21
N SER A 311 -19.28 5.15 -0.27
CA SER A 311 -19.52 6.30 0.59
C SER A 311 -20.95 6.30 1.10
N ASN A 312 -21.11 6.38 2.41
CA ASN A 312 -22.37 6.50 3.11
C ASN A 312 -22.71 7.97 3.41
N LYS A 313 -21.89 8.93 2.93
CA LYS A 313 -22.18 10.36 3.11
C LYS A 313 -23.52 10.67 2.47
N LEU A 314 -24.48 11.06 3.31
CA LEU A 314 -25.74 11.62 2.84
C LEU A 314 -25.41 12.88 2.04
N ILE A 315 -25.76 12.88 0.76
CA ILE A 315 -25.74 14.10 -0.03
C ILE A 315 -26.88 14.96 0.51
N VAL A 316 -26.57 15.86 1.44
CA VAL A 316 -27.48 16.95 1.78
C VAL A 316 -27.45 17.90 0.58
N GLN A 317 -28.37 17.68 -0.36
CA GLN A 317 -28.68 18.69 -1.35
C GLN A 317 -29.29 19.87 -0.61
N GLY A 318 -28.51 20.95 -0.45
CA GLY A 318 -29.05 22.22 -0.01
C GLY A 318 -30.17 22.66 -0.96
N ASP A 319 -31.36 22.80 -0.39
CA ASP A 319 -32.51 23.55 -0.89
C ASP A 319 -32.69 23.64 -2.42
N ARG A 320 -33.17 22.54 -3.00
CA ARG A 320 -34.23 22.50 -4.02
C ARG A 320 -34.62 21.05 -4.24
N GLU A 321 -35.79 20.67 -3.75
CA GLU A 321 -36.43 19.41 -4.11
C GLU A 321 -36.53 19.30 -5.63
N CYS A 322 -35.70 18.45 -6.22
CA CYS A 322 -36.05 17.77 -7.46
C CYS A 322 -35.64 16.32 -7.27
N CYS A 323 -36.64 15.46 -7.04
CA CYS A 323 -36.47 14.02 -6.90
C CYS A 323 -35.76 13.47 -8.14
N LEU A 324 -34.53 12.98 -7.96
CA LEU A 324 -33.95 12.03 -8.89
C LEU A 324 -33.47 10.82 -8.08
N ARG A 325 -34.37 9.84 -7.95
CA ARG A 325 -33.97 8.43 -7.89
C ARG A 325 -33.24 8.15 -9.20
N SER A 326 -31.91 8.11 -9.17
CA SER A 326 -31.17 7.38 -10.19
C SER A 326 -30.99 5.94 -9.70
N GLU A 327 -32.04 5.14 -9.89
CA GLU A 327 -31.80 3.76 -10.30
C GLU A 327 -31.12 3.86 -11.67
N LEU A 328 -29.93 3.30 -11.81
CA LEU A 328 -29.33 3.11 -13.12
C LEU A 328 -28.82 1.66 -13.25
N PRO A 329 -28.95 1.12 -14.47
CA PRO A 329 -29.17 -0.31 -14.76
C PRO A 329 -27.95 -1.22 -14.64
#